data_AF-M6HF65-F1
#
_entry.id   AF-M6HF65-F1
#
_cell.length_a   1.000
_cell.length_b   1.000
_cell.length_c   1.000
_cell.angle_alpha   90.00
_cell.angle_beta   90.00
_cell.angle_gamma   90.00
#
_symmetry.space_group_name_H-M   'P 1'
#
loop_
_entity.id
_entity.type
_entity.pdbx_description
1 polymer ?
#
loop_
_entity_poly.entity_id
_entity_poly.type
_entity_poly.pdbx_seq_one_letter_code
_entity_poly.pdbx_strand_id
1 'polypeptide(L)'
;MNFQNILAKNFIPKEKFGQEKIQIYHFDLHRLKSPDELEDLGFEEIWGKTGVSIIEWWQIAKEDLNLLPLKIEVEFKTISEYERTIIIKSTDIENFVSLKNLWEHSI
;
A
#
# COMPACT_ATOMS: atom_id res chain seq x y z
N MET A 1 18.45 16.35 9.62
CA MET A 1 18.04 14.96 9.34
C MET A 1 17.67 14.88 7.87
N ASN A 2 18.31 13.97 7.12
CA ASN A 2 18.09 13.84 5.68
C ASN A 2 16.86 12.95 5.44
N PHE A 3 15.75 13.52 5.00
CA PHE A 3 14.45 12.88 4.77
C PHE A 3 14.43 11.85 3.62
N GLN A 4 15.59 11.33 3.19
CA GLN A 4 15.72 10.48 2.00
C GLN A 4 15.44 8.98 2.22
N ASN A 5 15.10 8.55 3.45
CA ASN A 5 14.93 7.11 3.75
C ASN A 5 13.47 6.66 4.02
N ILE A 6 12.48 7.52 3.78
CA ILE A 6 11.09 7.10 3.53
C ILE A 6 10.90 7.27 2.02
N LEU A 7 11.25 6.26 1.24
CA LEU A 7 11.29 6.36 -0.22
C LEU A 7 9.87 6.34 -0.81
N ALA A 8 9.15 7.46 -0.73
CA ALA A 8 8.08 7.78 -1.68
C ALA A 8 8.70 7.95 -3.08
N LYS A 9 9.02 6.83 -3.74
CA LYS A 9 9.45 6.84 -5.13
C LYS A 9 8.24 7.08 -6.02
N ASN A 10 8.02 8.35 -6.35
CA ASN A 10 7.05 8.76 -7.35
C ASN A 10 7.56 8.41 -8.77
N PHE A 11 7.45 7.16 -9.24
CA PHE A 11 7.81 6.84 -10.62
C PHE A 11 7.01 5.68 -11.25
N ILE A 12 6.15 6.01 -12.23
CA ILE A 12 5.94 5.19 -13.43
C ILE A 12 5.95 6.12 -14.67
N PRO A 13 6.83 5.92 -15.65
CA PRO A 13 6.80 6.65 -16.93
C PRO A 13 5.55 6.33 -17.76
N LYS A 14 5.07 7.32 -18.51
CA LYS A 14 4.06 7.16 -19.57
C LYS A 14 4.50 6.04 -20.51
N GLU A 15 3.75 4.95 -20.57
CA GLU A 15 3.39 4.30 -21.83
C GLU A 15 2.29 3.26 -21.61
N LYS A 16 1.16 3.46 -22.31
CA LYS A 16 -0.03 2.58 -22.44
C LYS A 16 -1.14 2.60 -21.37
N PHE A 17 -1.64 3.76 -20.96
CA PHE A 17 -3.08 3.93 -20.74
C PHE A 17 -3.46 5.36 -21.13
N GLY A 18 -4.43 5.54 -22.02
CA GLY A 18 -4.90 6.87 -22.49
C GLY A 18 -5.72 7.63 -21.46
N GLN A 19 -5.41 7.49 -20.17
CA GLN A 19 -6.19 8.01 -19.05
C GLN A 19 -5.25 8.67 -18.03
N GLU A 20 -5.82 9.51 -17.19
CA GLU A 20 -5.15 10.42 -16.27
C GLU A 20 -3.99 9.79 -15.50
N LYS A 21 -2.96 10.59 -15.16
CA LYS A 21 -1.82 10.12 -14.37
C LYS A 21 -2.33 9.65 -13.01
N ILE A 22 -2.33 8.34 -12.77
CA ILE A 22 -2.51 7.79 -11.43
C ILE A 22 -1.20 7.97 -10.69
N GLN A 23 -1.21 8.73 -9.60
CA GLN A 23 -0.05 8.86 -8.72
C GLN A 23 0.09 7.58 -7.89
N ILE A 24 1.32 7.06 -7.82
CA ILE A 24 1.64 5.91 -6.97
C ILE A 24 2.65 6.39 -5.93
N TYR A 25 2.39 6.02 -4.68
CA TYR A 25 3.25 6.26 -3.55
C TYR A 25 3.73 4.92 -3.02
N HIS A 26 5.04 4.78 -2.81
CA HIS A 26 5.63 3.59 -2.20
C HIS A 26 6.17 3.95 -0.83
N PHE A 27 5.89 3.12 0.17
CA PHE A 27 6.38 3.29 1.52
C PHE A 27 6.97 1.96 1.98
N ASP A 28 8.17 2.01 2.54
CA ASP A 28 8.83 0.86 3.15
C ASP A 28 9.14 1.20 4.60
N LEU A 29 8.41 0.56 5.52
CA LEU A 29 8.43 0.88 6.94
C LEU A 29 9.31 -0.06 7.77
N HIS A 30 10.11 -0.95 7.15
CA HIS A 30 10.87 -1.98 7.87
C HIS A 30 11.87 -1.44 8.92
N ARG A 31 12.25 -0.15 8.82
CA ARG A 31 13.22 0.49 9.73
C ARG A 31 12.57 1.04 10.99
N LEU A 32 11.26 1.19 10.98
CA LEU A 32 10.51 1.75 12.10
C LEU A 32 10.20 0.65 13.10
N LYS A 33 10.32 0.98 14.38
CA LYS A 33 10.15 0.03 15.49
C LYS A 33 8.88 0.26 16.29
N SER A 34 8.28 1.44 16.18
CA SER A 34 7.04 1.79 16.86
C SER A 34 6.19 2.76 16.04
N PRO A 35 4.86 2.79 16.24
CA PRO A 35 3.98 3.80 15.65
C PRO A 35 4.43 5.23 15.95
N ASP A 36 4.95 5.50 17.16
CA ASP A 36 5.48 6.82 17.53
C ASP A 36 6.60 7.30 16.59
N GLU A 37 7.50 6.40 16.15
CA GLU A 37 8.54 6.74 15.16
C GLU A 37 7.95 7.07 13.78
N LEU A 38 6.78 6.52 13.44
CA LEU A 38 6.06 6.82 12.20
C LEU A 38 5.42 8.21 12.26
N GLU A 39 4.83 8.55 13.42
CA GLU A 39 4.25 9.87 13.69
C GLU A 39 5.32 10.96 13.69
N ASP A 40 6.45 10.75 14.37
CA ASP A 40 7.59 11.69 14.41
C ASP A 40 8.15 12.02 13.02
N LEU A 41 7.95 11.13 12.05
CA LEU A 41 8.37 11.30 10.66
C LEU A 41 7.35 12.07 9.81
N GLY A 42 6.18 12.41 10.35
CA GLY A 42 5.12 13.11 9.64
C GLY A 42 4.44 12.25 8.58
N PHE A 43 4.31 10.93 8.82
CA PHE A 43 3.65 10.02 7.87
C PHE A 43 2.27 10.53 7.47
N GLU A 44 1.52 11.10 8.42
CA GLU A 44 0.19 11.68 8.23
C GLU A 44 0.10 12.71 7.08
N GLU A 45 1.20 13.42 6.83
CA GLU A 45 1.24 14.47 5.82
C GLU A 45 1.34 13.93 4.39
N ILE A 46 1.79 12.68 4.21
CA ILE A 46 2.20 12.13 2.91
C ILE A 46 1.43 10.87 2.48
N TRP A 47 0.82 10.13 3.41
CA TRP A 47 0.01 8.95 3.09
C TRP A 47 -1.43 9.31 2.68
N GLY A 48 -2.17 8.33 2.14
CA GLY A 48 -3.61 8.46 1.86
C GLY A 48 -4.00 9.52 0.81
N LYS A 49 -3.04 10.06 0.05
CA LYS A 49 -3.28 11.06 -1.00
C LYS A 49 -3.97 10.45 -2.22
N THR A 50 -4.53 11.30 -3.07
CA THR A 50 -5.13 10.89 -4.35
C THR A 50 -4.14 10.07 -5.17
N GLY A 51 -4.47 8.80 -5.40
CA GLY A 51 -3.59 7.82 -6.03
C GLY A 51 -3.66 6.46 -5.35
N VAL A 52 -2.61 5.67 -5.53
CA VAL A 52 -2.45 4.34 -4.91
C VAL A 52 -1.24 4.37 -4.00
N SER A 53 -1.40 3.97 -2.73
CA SER A 53 -0.30 3.77 -1.79
C SER A 53 0.04 2.29 -1.66
N ILE A 54 1.31 1.95 -1.87
CA ILE A 54 1.87 0.60 -1.67
C ILE A 54 2.75 0.69 -0.42
N ILE A 55 2.39 -0.04 0.63
CA ILE A 55 3.05 0.07 1.93
C ILE A 55 3.56 -1.30 2.35
N GLU A 56 4.88 -1.44 2.39
CA GLU A 56 5.56 -2.61 2.93
C GLU A 56 5.76 -2.46 4.45
N TRP A 57 5.66 -3.59 5.17
CA TRP A 57 5.74 -3.61 6.64
C TRP A 57 4.69 -2.71 7.29
N TRP A 58 3.49 -2.68 6.71
CA TRP A 58 2.39 -1.77 7.02
C TRP A 58 1.84 -1.88 8.44
N GLN A 59 2.16 -2.94 9.19
CA GLN A 59 1.56 -3.23 10.50
C GLN A 59 1.79 -2.11 11.52
N ILE A 60 2.90 -1.38 11.39
CA ILE A 60 3.21 -0.24 12.25
C ILE A 60 2.29 0.98 12.00
N ALA A 61 1.73 1.08 10.79
CA ALA A 61 0.78 2.10 10.37
C ALA A 61 -0.69 1.63 10.46
N LYS A 62 -0.96 0.55 11.19
CA LYS A 62 -2.28 -0.11 11.19
C LYS A 62 -3.41 0.83 11.59
N GLU A 63 -3.18 1.71 12.56
CA GLU A 63 -4.20 2.64 13.06
C GLU A 63 -4.60 3.65 11.98
N ASP A 64 -3.62 4.27 11.33
CA ASP A 64 -3.83 5.12 10.15
C ASP A 64 -4.61 4.37 9.07
N LEU A 65 -4.13 3.19 8.66
CA LEU A 65 -4.70 2.46 7.52
C LEU A 65 -6.14 2.01 7.72
N ASN A 66 -6.61 1.84 8.96
CA ASN A 66 -8.00 1.50 9.24
C ASN A 66 -8.97 2.67 8.96
N LEU A 67 -8.45 3.89 8.77
CA LEU A 67 -9.26 5.06 8.40
C LEU A 67 -9.56 5.11 6.90
N LEU A 68 -8.83 4.34 6.07
CA LEU A 68 -9.04 4.36 4.62
C LEU A 68 -10.26 3.55 4.22
N PRO A 69 -11.01 4.04 3.22
CA PRO A 69 -12.24 3.38 2.80
C PRO A 69 -11.98 2.11 1.97
N LEU A 70 -10.77 1.92 1.43
CA LEU A 70 -10.38 0.74 0.68
C LEU A 70 -8.93 0.36 1.00
N LYS A 71 -8.76 -0.87 1.48
CA LYS A 71 -7.45 -1.51 1.69
C LYS A 71 -7.43 -2.89 1.06
N ILE A 72 -6.32 -3.21 0.40
CA ILE A 72 -6.00 -4.57 -0.05
C ILE A 72 -4.74 -5.00 0.70
N GLU A 73 -4.87 -6.06 1.50
CA GLU A 73 -3.75 -6.67 2.22
C GLU A 73 -3.17 -7.80 1.39
N VAL A 74 -1.85 -7.81 1.25
CA VAL A 74 -1.09 -8.87 0.57
C VAL A 74 -0.11 -9.49 1.54
N GLU A 75 -0.22 -10.80 1.74
CA GLU A 75 0.63 -11.60 2.63
C GLU A 75 1.42 -12.61 1.79
N PHE A 76 2.74 -12.66 1.99
CA PHE A 76 3.63 -13.62 1.34
C PHE A 76 4.05 -14.68 2.37
N LYS A 77 3.83 -15.97 2.06
CA LYS A 77 4.32 -17.09 2.85
C LYS A 77 5.39 -17.85 2.07
N THR A 78 6.56 -18.04 2.67
CA THR A 78 7.64 -18.82 2.06
C THR A 78 7.37 -20.31 2.19
N ILE A 79 7.35 -21.02 1.06
CA ILE A 79 7.27 -22.49 1.02
C ILE A 79 8.67 -23.09 0.82
N SER A 80 9.43 -22.56 -0.14
CA SER A 80 10.80 -22.99 -0.45
C SER A 80 11.63 -21.82 -0.96
N GLU A 81 12.84 -22.04 -1.47
CA GLU A 81 13.65 -20.99 -2.11
C GLU A 81 12.91 -20.33 -3.29
N TYR A 82 12.25 -21.15 -4.12
CA TYR A 82 11.62 -20.73 -5.39
C TYR A 82 10.10 -20.61 -5.33
N GLU A 83 9.47 -20.96 -4.22
CA GLU A 83 8.01 -21.00 -4.11
C GLU A 83 7.50 -20.13 -2.96
N ARG A 84 6.45 -19.35 -3.26
CA ARG A 84 5.73 -18.51 -2.30
C ARG A 84 4.23 -18.72 -2.48
N THR A 85 3.49 -18.77 -1.38
CA THR A 85 2.05 -18.51 -1.42
C THR A 85 1.82 -17.01 -1.26
N ILE A 86 0.98 -16.45 -2.12
CA ILE A 86 0.52 -15.07 -1.99
C ILE A 86 -0.94 -15.13 -1.59
N ILE A 87 -1.29 -14.47 -0.49
CA ILE A 87 -2.65 -14.39 0.02
C ILE A 87 -3.08 -12.93 -0.08
N ILE A 88 -4.15 -12.67 -0.81
CA ILE A 88 -4.70 -11.33 -1.03
C ILE A 88 -6.05 -11.26 -0.31
N LYS A 89 -6.26 -10.23 0.51
CA LYS A 89 -7.47 -10.04 1.32
C LYS A 89 -7.92 -8.58 1.23
N SER A 90 -9.21 -8.36 1.36
CA SER A 90 -9.78 -7.03 1.58
C SER A 90 -11.08 -7.19 2.36
N THR A 91 -11.32 -6.31 3.34
CA THR A 91 -12.58 -6.25 4.10
C THR A 91 -13.57 -5.25 3.52
N ASP A 92 -13.08 -4.33 2.68
CA ASP A 92 -13.83 -3.14 2.27
C ASP A 92 -14.15 -3.12 0.77
N ILE A 93 -13.53 -3.99 -0.03
CA ILE A 93 -13.71 -4.02 -1.49
C ILE A 93 -15.16 -4.26 -1.91
N GLU A 94 -15.94 -4.97 -1.09
CA GLU A 94 -17.36 -5.21 -1.34
C GLU A 94 -18.20 -3.93 -1.34
N ASN A 95 -17.72 -2.88 -0.66
CA ASN A 95 -18.35 -1.56 -0.64
C ASN A 95 -18.20 -0.82 -1.99
N PHE A 96 -17.34 -1.31 -2.89
CA PHE A 96 -17.06 -0.70 -4.18
C PHE A 96 -17.58 -1.63 -5.30
N VAL A 97 -18.81 -1.40 -5.74
CA VAL A 97 -19.50 -2.24 -6.75
C VAL A 97 -18.67 -2.48 -8.00
N SER A 98 -17.96 -1.46 -8.50
CA SER A 98 -17.09 -1.56 -9.67
C SER A 98 -15.90 -2.49 -9.46
N LEU A 99 -15.36 -2.56 -8.24
CA LEU A 99 -14.22 -3.41 -7.89
C LEU A 99 -14.66 -4.80 -7.44
N LYS A 100 -15.82 -4.92 -6.78
CA LYS A 100 -16.40 -6.19 -6.35
C LYS A 100 -16.44 -7.21 -7.50
N ASN A 101 -16.99 -6.82 -8.65
CA ASN A 101 -17.10 -7.71 -9.80
C ASN A 101 -15.72 -8.16 -10.31
N LEU A 102 -14.71 -7.28 -10.29
CA LEU A 102 -13.35 -7.64 -10.69
C LEU A 102 -12.71 -8.59 -9.68
N TRP A 103 -12.92 -8.34 -8.39
CA TRP A 103 -12.37 -9.13 -7.28
C TRP A 103 -12.89 -10.57 -7.28
N GLU A 104 -14.19 -10.77 -7.46
CA GLU A 104 -14.83 -12.10 -7.48
C GLU A 104 -14.30 -13.01 -8.60
N HIS A 105 -13.80 -12.45 -9.70
CA HIS A 105 -13.28 -13.23 -10.83
C HIS A 105 -11.75 -13.43 -10.79
N SER A 106 -11.07 -12.85 -9.78
CA SER A 106 -9.60 -12.78 -9.74
C SER A 106 -8.95 -13.67 -8.65
N ILE A 107 -9.75 -14.36 -7.84
CA ILE A 107 -9.30 -15.19 -6.70
C ILE A 107 -9.81 -16.62 -6.87
#